data_AF-A0A6C0DLJ8-F1
#
_entry.id   AF-A0A6C0DLJ8-F1
#
_cell.length_a   1.000
_cell.length_b   1.000
_cell.length_c   1.000
_cell.angle_alpha   90.00
_cell.angle_beta   90.00
_cell.angle_gamma   90.00
#
_symmetry.space_group_name_H-M   'P 1'
#
loop_
_entity.id
_entity.type
_entity.pdbx_description
1 polymer ?
#
loop_
_entity_poly.entity_id
_entity_poly.type
_entity_poly.pdbx_seq_one_letter_code
_entity_poly.pdbx_strand_id
1 'polypeptide(L)'
;MNPTISNIIEEGDVLKFTLSGLNVSLANALRRTILSDIPTLAFYTETHANNDCNITVNTTRLHNEILKHRLSCIPIHMKELDLLPGNYVLDLDVKNDTENMLIVTTEHFKIRNKSNGNLLTQEEVRKIFPPCQKTNMYIDFARLRPRIGDSIPGEQLKLTAEFSVHTAKDNSMYNVVSKCAYGNTLDAEKIKDTWDEYENKLRAEETPNDDIEFQKRNFYMLDAQRHFKENSYDFVLQTIGVYDNVEIVKKACAVLQNKLVELVQSIDSDIVPILNSETTIDNCYDIILENEDYTIGKVLEYILYEKYYVNEKILSFCGFKKFHPHNDDSTIRIAYIQPSDKRTASQHLRISCIDAIEVYKKIRELM
;
A
#
# COMPACT_ATOMS: atom_id res chain seq x y z
N MET A 1 14.85 -18.85 4.09
CA MET A 1 14.50 -17.81 3.09
C MET A 1 15.59 -16.74 3.12
N ASN A 2 16.17 -16.39 1.97
CA ASN A 2 17.25 -15.40 1.87
C ASN A 2 16.93 -14.42 0.74
N PRO A 3 16.29 -13.27 1.04
CA PRO A 3 15.92 -12.31 0.01
C PRO A 3 17.16 -11.69 -0.64
N THR A 4 17.08 -11.47 -1.94
CA THR A 4 18.08 -10.73 -2.72
C THR A 4 17.40 -9.69 -3.59
N ILE A 5 18.00 -8.50 -3.67
CA ILE A 5 17.51 -7.39 -4.49
C ILE A 5 18.54 -7.13 -5.60
N SER A 6 18.07 -7.05 -6.83
CA SER A 6 18.90 -6.77 -8.01
C SER A 6 18.17 -5.88 -9.00
N ASN A 7 18.86 -5.44 -10.06
CA ASN A 7 18.30 -4.64 -11.15
C ASN A 7 17.57 -3.37 -10.66
N ILE A 8 18.13 -2.69 -9.66
CA ILE A 8 17.57 -1.45 -9.14
C ILE A 8 17.77 -0.35 -10.19
N ILE A 9 16.66 0.17 -10.70
CA ILE A 9 16.62 1.25 -11.69
C ILE A 9 15.65 2.30 -11.17
N GLU A 10 16.10 3.54 -11.08
CA GLU A 10 15.27 4.69 -10.72
C GLU A 10 15.23 5.70 -11.86
N GLU A 11 14.05 5.89 -12.44
CA GLU A 11 13.80 6.78 -13.58
C GLU A 11 12.73 7.80 -13.19
N GLY A 12 13.16 8.99 -12.77
CA GLY A 12 12.26 10.01 -12.24
C GLY A 12 11.56 9.52 -10.97
N ASP A 13 10.23 9.55 -10.95
CA ASP A 13 9.43 9.11 -9.80
C ASP A 13 9.19 7.60 -9.77
N VAL A 14 9.78 6.82 -10.69
CA VAL A 14 9.54 5.37 -10.83
C VAL A 14 10.76 4.58 -10.42
N LEU A 15 10.58 3.66 -9.47
CA LEU A 15 11.56 2.68 -9.04
C LEU A 15 11.19 1.29 -9.58
N LYS A 16 12.15 0.60 -10.19
CA LYS A 16 12.05 -0.80 -10.62
C LYS A 16 13.16 -1.60 -9.94
N PHE A 17 12.84 -2.80 -9.47
CA PHE A 17 13.83 -3.72 -8.90
C PHE A 17 13.33 -5.16 -8.97
N THR A 18 14.23 -6.13 -8.95
CA THR A 18 13.90 -7.56 -8.87
C THR A 18 14.12 -8.05 -7.44
N LEU A 19 13.08 -8.61 -6.83
CA LEU A 19 13.11 -9.26 -5.52
C LEU A 19 13.08 -10.78 -5.70
N SER A 20 14.14 -11.46 -5.26
CA SER A 20 14.31 -12.91 -5.43
C SER A 20 14.60 -13.63 -4.11
N GLY A 21 14.45 -14.95 -4.10
CA GLY A 21 14.80 -15.81 -2.95
C GLY A 21 13.74 -15.88 -1.84
N LEU A 22 12.49 -15.49 -2.15
CA LEU A 22 11.34 -15.60 -1.25
C LEU A 22 10.06 -15.98 -1.98
N ASN A 23 9.07 -16.47 -1.24
CA ASN A 23 7.77 -16.87 -1.78
C ASN A 23 6.85 -15.67 -2.07
N VAL A 24 5.90 -15.88 -2.98
CA VAL A 24 4.90 -14.89 -3.39
C VAL A 24 4.12 -14.30 -2.21
N SER A 25 3.90 -15.06 -1.13
CA SER A 25 3.20 -14.58 0.05
C SER A 25 3.93 -13.42 0.72
N LEU A 26 5.26 -13.49 0.80
CA LEU A 26 6.11 -12.44 1.38
C LEU A 26 6.22 -11.22 0.45
N ALA A 27 6.37 -11.45 -0.86
CA ALA A 27 6.40 -10.40 -1.87
C ALA A 27 5.06 -9.62 -1.93
N ASN A 28 3.95 -10.35 -1.93
CA ASN A 28 2.62 -9.74 -1.98
C ASN A 28 2.28 -9.01 -0.69
N ALA A 29 2.73 -9.50 0.47
CA ALA A 29 2.57 -8.79 1.73
C ALA A 29 3.27 -7.42 1.68
N LEU A 30 4.51 -7.36 1.17
CA LEU A 30 5.21 -6.08 0.94
C LEU A 30 4.40 -5.15 0.02
N ARG A 31 3.94 -5.66 -1.12
CA ARG A 31 3.10 -4.87 -2.07
C ARG A 31 1.82 -4.35 -1.41
N ARG A 32 1.11 -5.20 -0.64
CA ARG A 32 -0.14 -4.84 0.04
C ARG A 32 0.11 -3.73 1.06
N THR A 33 1.14 -3.88 1.89
CA THR A 33 1.50 -2.87 2.89
C THR A 33 1.89 -1.54 2.26
N ILE A 34 2.61 -1.53 1.14
CA ILE A 34 2.92 -0.31 0.38
C ILE A 34 1.63 0.42 -0.06
N LEU A 35 0.60 -0.33 -0.44
CA LEU A 35 -0.65 0.23 -0.95
C LEU A 35 -1.63 0.68 0.13
N SER A 36 -1.62 0.05 1.31
CA SER A 36 -2.66 0.27 2.32
C SER A 36 -2.18 0.80 3.66
N ASP A 37 -0.99 0.43 4.13
CA ASP A 37 -0.66 0.51 5.56
C ASP A 37 0.39 1.57 5.91
N ILE A 38 0.96 2.26 4.91
CA ILE A 38 1.92 3.34 5.18
C ILE A 38 1.13 4.59 5.59
N PRO A 39 1.38 5.16 6.78
CA PRO A 39 0.69 6.36 7.24
C PRO A 39 1.14 7.61 6.49
N THR A 40 0.22 8.53 6.30
CA THR A 40 0.45 9.85 5.71
C THR A 40 -0.39 10.92 6.42
N LEU A 41 0.06 12.17 6.35
CA LEU A 41 -0.77 13.32 6.74
C LEU A 41 -1.87 13.53 5.72
N ALA A 42 -3.08 13.78 6.20
CA ALA A 42 -4.25 14.03 5.38
C ALA A 42 -5.25 14.96 6.07
N PHE A 43 -6.26 15.37 5.31
CA PHE A 43 -7.49 15.97 5.84
C PHE A 43 -8.54 14.86 5.91
N TYR A 44 -9.11 14.62 7.08
CA TYR A 44 -10.15 13.61 7.23
C TYR A 44 -11.55 14.22 7.19
N THR A 45 -12.28 13.98 6.10
CA THR A 45 -13.58 14.63 5.87
C THR A 45 -14.73 13.65 5.59
N GLU A 46 -14.55 12.36 5.89
CA GLU A 46 -15.41 11.29 5.40
C GLU A 46 -16.73 11.16 6.17
N THR A 47 -16.70 11.24 7.49
CA THR A 47 -17.89 11.01 8.32
C THR A 47 -18.38 12.32 8.94
N HIS A 48 -19.70 12.43 9.15
CA HIS A 48 -20.27 13.58 9.85
C HIS A 48 -19.73 13.73 11.29
N ALA A 49 -19.33 12.62 11.92
CA ALA A 49 -18.81 12.60 13.28
C ALA A 49 -17.34 13.06 13.35
N ASN A 50 -16.54 12.66 12.36
CA ASN A 50 -15.13 12.99 12.27
C ASN A 50 -14.90 13.77 10.96
N ASN A 51 -15.20 15.07 11.00
CA ASN A 51 -14.97 15.98 9.87
C ASN A 51 -14.00 17.07 10.31
N ASP A 52 -12.78 16.97 9.85
CA ASP A 52 -11.71 17.91 10.13
C ASP A 52 -11.90 19.24 9.39
N CYS A 53 -12.84 19.34 8.45
CA CYS A 53 -13.05 20.53 7.62
C CYS A 53 -14.39 21.24 7.91
N ASN A 54 -14.28 22.48 8.39
CA ASN A 54 -15.41 23.38 8.60
C ASN A 54 -15.47 24.47 7.53
N ILE A 55 -16.53 24.46 6.72
CA ILE A 55 -16.78 25.47 5.68
C ILE A 55 -17.75 26.52 6.26
N THR A 56 -17.24 27.74 6.46
CA THR A 56 -18.02 28.84 7.04
C THR A 56 -18.75 29.65 5.97
N VAL A 57 -18.14 29.84 4.80
CA VAL A 57 -18.74 30.52 3.65
C VAL A 57 -18.43 29.72 2.39
N ASN A 58 -19.47 29.32 1.66
CA ASN A 58 -19.33 28.76 0.32
C ASN A 58 -20.46 29.29 -0.56
N THR A 59 -20.14 30.26 -1.41
CA THR A 59 -21.06 30.77 -2.44
C THR A 59 -20.72 30.23 -3.82
N THR A 60 -19.88 29.21 -3.92
CA THR A 60 -19.44 28.62 -5.18
C THR A 60 -20.48 27.66 -5.74
N ARG A 61 -20.27 27.16 -6.96
CA ARG A 61 -21.11 26.13 -7.58
C ARG A 61 -20.85 24.72 -7.04
N LEU A 62 -19.74 24.49 -6.34
CA LEU A 62 -19.42 23.18 -5.78
C LEU A 62 -20.06 23.05 -4.41
N HIS A 63 -20.77 21.94 -4.19
CA HIS A 63 -21.33 21.63 -2.88
C HIS A 63 -20.21 21.39 -1.85
N ASN A 64 -20.51 21.66 -0.57
CA ASN A 64 -19.54 21.52 0.53
C ASN A 64 -18.85 20.16 0.56
N GLU A 65 -19.61 19.08 0.38
CA GLU A 65 -19.07 17.71 0.38
C GLU A 65 -18.11 17.43 -0.78
N ILE A 66 -18.31 18.06 -1.95
CA ILE A 66 -17.37 17.95 -3.08
C ILE A 66 -16.07 18.68 -2.74
N LEU A 67 -16.15 19.87 -2.13
CA LEU A 67 -14.97 20.62 -1.72
C LEU A 67 -14.18 19.88 -0.62
N LYS A 68 -14.88 19.29 0.35
CA LYS A 68 -14.29 18.45 1.39
C LYS A 68 -13.58 17.23 0.81
N HIS A 69 -14.23 16.48 -0.08
CA HIS A 69 -13.60 15.35 -0.76
C HIS A 69 -12.37 15.79 -1.58
N ARG A 70 -12.48 16.90 -2.32
CA ARG A 70 -11.32 17.45 -3.07
C ARG A 70 -10.17 17.82 -2.15
N LEU A 71 -10.46 18.38 -0.97
CA LEU A 71 -9.45 18.74 0.03
C LEU A 71 -8.74 17.48 0.54
N SER A 72 -9.50 16.42 0.83
CA SER A 72 -8.98 15.13 1.31
C SER A 72 -8.09 14.41 0.29
N CYS A 73 -8.25 14.68 -1.00
CA CYS A 73 -7.37 14.15 -2.06
C CYS A 73 -6.05 14.93 -2.23
N ILE A 74 -5.85 16.05 -1.54
CA ILE A 74 -4.64 16.87 -1.71
C ILE A 74 -3.52 16.25 -0.84
N PRO A 75 -2.40 15.81 -1.45
CA PRO A 75 -1.28 15.26 -0.69
C PRO A 75 -0.60 16.34 0.15
N ILE A 76 -0.24 15.98 1.37
CA ILE A 76 0.45 16.84 2.33
C ILE A 76 1.92 16.40 2.35
N HIS A 77 2.81 17.19 1.74
CA HIS A 77 4.23 16.86 1.60
C HIS A 77 5.00 17.17 2.89
N MET A 78 4.79 16.36 3.92
CA MET A 78 5.51 16.42 5.18
C MET A 78 5.73 15.01 5.73
N LYS A 79 6.99 14.73 6.14
CA LYS A 79 7.38 13.39 6.60
C LYS A 79 7.14 13.21 8.11
N GLU A 80 7.15 14.30 8.87
CA GLU A 80 6.91 14.34 10.32
C GLU A 80 5.41 14.32 10.63
N LEU A 81 4.88 13.12 10.92
CA LEU A 81 3.44 12.88 11.13
C LEU A 81 2.87 13.58 12.38
N ASP A 82 3.71 13.81 13.41
CA ASP A 82 3.25 14.35 14.70
C ASP A 82 3.28 15.89 14.77
N LEU A 83 3.85 16.56 13.76
CA LEU A 83 4.12 18.00 13.84
C LEU A 83 2.85 18.85 13.65
N LEU A 84 2.07 18.55 12.60
CA LEU A 84 0.88 19.32 12.22
C LEU A 84 -0.34 19.01 13.07
N PRO A 85 -0.73 17.73 13.27
CA PRO A 85 -1.95 17.39 14.00
C PRO A 85 -2.00 18.03 15.39
N GLY A 86 -3.12 18.65 15.73
CA GLY A 86 -3.33 19.33 17.02
C GLY A 86 -2.66 20.70 17.15
N ASN A 87 -1.50 20.93 16.52
CA ASN A 87 -0.71 22.16 16.66
C ASN A 87 -1.05 23.22 15.60
N TYR A 88 -1.43 22.81 14.40
CA TYR A 88 -1.67 23.68 13.25
C TYR A 88 -3.06 23.46 12.65
N VAL A 89 -3.56 24.46 11.93
CA VAL A 89 -4.83 24.41 11.21
C VAL A 89 -4.66 25.09 9.84
N LEU A 90 -5.24 24.50 8.81
CA LEU A 90 -5.34 25.09 7.48
C LEU A 90 -6.46 26.12 7.47
N ASP A 91 -6.18 27.35 7.03
CA ASP A 91 -7.15 28.40 6.78
C ASP A 91 -7.14 28.76 5.29
N LEU A 92 -8.33 28.86 4.69
CA LEU A 92 -8.54 29.39 3.35
C LEU A 92 -9.66 30.42 3.42
N ASP A 93 -9.38 31.65 2.98
CA ASP A 93 -10.37 32.73 2.83
C ASP A 93 -10.06 33.49 1.56
N VAL A 94 -10.79 33.18 0.49
CA VAL A 94 -10.60 33.78 -0.83
C VAL A 94 -11.93 34.25 -1.37
N LYS A 95 -11.97 35.51 -1.78
CA LYS A 95 -13.11 36.14 -2.43
C LYS A 95 -12.67 36.66 -3.80
N ASN A 96 -13.50 36.46 -4.82
CA ASN A 96 -13.21 36.99 -6.14
C ASN A 96 -13.79 38.40 -6.31
N ASP A 97 -12.96 39.41 -6.06
CA ASP A 97 -13.31 40.82 -6.29
C ASP A 97 -12.87 41.31 -7.70
N THR A 98 -12.39 40.42 -8.57
CA THR A 98 -11.94 40.74 -9.94
C THR A 98 -13.05 40.60 -10.97
N GLU A 99 -12.78 41.01 -12.21
CA GLU A 99 -13.68 40.84 -13.36
C GLU A 99 -13.53 39.48 -14.07
N ASN A 100 -12.47 38.74 -13.75
CA ASN A 100 -12.16 37.45 -14.35
C ASN A 100 -12.44 36.29 -13.38
N MET A 101 -12.57 35.07 -13.91
CA MET A 101 -12.69 33.87 -13.07
C MET A 101 -11.39 33.64 -12.31
N LEU A 102 -11.49 33.47 -10.99
CA LEU A 102 -10.36 33.16 -10.12
C LEU A 102 -10.34 31.66 -9.84
N ILE A 103 -9.19 31.03 -10.06
CA ILE A 103 -8.96 29.63 -9.70
C ILE A 103 -8.25 29.60 -8.36
N VAL A 104 -8.93 29.08 -7.34
CA VAL A 104 -8.35 28.81 -6.03
C VAL A 104 -7.52 27.54 -6.15
N THR A 105 -6.26 27.63 -5.78
CA THR A 105 -5.28 26.53 -5.83
C THR A 105 -4.67 26.30 -4.45
N THR A 106 -3.86 25.24 -4.30
CA THR A 106 -3.09 24.99 -3.07
C THR A 106 -2.10 26.09 -2.70
N GLU A 107 -1.74 27.00 -3.62
CA GLU A 107 -0.93 28.18 -3.31
C GLU A 107 -1.63 29.16 -2.35
N HIS A 108 -2.96 29.19 -2.40
CA HIS A 108 -3.78 30.11 -1.60
C HIS A 108 -3.98 29.61 -0.16
N PHE A 109 -3.47 28.42 0.16
CA PHE A 109 -3.56 27.83 1.48
C PHE A 109 -2.70 28.59 2.47
N LYS A 110 -3.23 28.80 3.68
CA LYS A 110 -2.49 29.41 4.79
C LYS A 110 -2.56 28.46 5.96
N ILE A 111 -1.46 28.31 6.69
CA ILE A 111 -1.42 27.43 7.84
C ILE A 111 -1.14 28.29 9.07
N ARG A 112 -2.00 28.16 10.08
CA ARG A 112 -1.93 28.91 11.33
C ARG A 112 -1.57 27.98 12.47
N ASN A 113 -0.64 28.39 13.32
CA ASN A 113 -0.35 27.72 14.57
C ASN A 113 -1.42 28.07 15.62
N LYS A 114 -1.97 27.07 16.32
CA LYS A 114 -3.05 27.27 17.29
C LYS A 114 -2.60 27.92 18.58
N SER A 115 -1.36 27.70 18.99
CA SER A 115 -0.83 28.18 20.28
C SER A 115 -0.57 29.68 20.28
N ASN A 116 -0.08 30.24 19.17
CA ASN A 116 0.29 31.65 19.08
C ASN A 116 -0.51 32.43 18.02
N GLY A 117 -1.32 31.76 17.18
CA GLY A 117 -2.10 32.40 16.12
C GLY A 117 -1.27 32.87 14.92
N ASN A 118 0.04 32.62 14.91
CA ASN A 118 0.92 33.06 13.83
C ASN A 118 0.73 32.18 12.58
N LEU A 119 0.80 32.82 11.42
CA LEU A 119 0.80 32.15 10.13
C LEU A 119 2.21 31.67 9.80
N LEU A 120 2.31 30.46 9.25
CA LEU A 120 3.54 29.99 8.63
C LEU A 120 3.89 30.86 7.43
N THR A 121 5.19 30.97 7.14
CA THR A 121 5.65 31.71 5.97
C THR A 121 5.20 31.02 4.68
N GLN A 122 5.03 31.79 3.61
CA GLN A 122 4.62 31.22 2.32
C GLN A 122 5.64 30.19 1.80
N GLU A 123 6.92 30.34 2.13
CA GLU A 123 7.96 29.37 1.80
C GLU A 123 7.77 28.03 2.51
N GLU A 124 7.39 28.04 3.79
CA GLU A 124 7.08 26.82 4.55
C GLU A 124 5.82 26.14 4.02
N VAL A 125 4.76 26.90 3.75
CA VAL A 125 3.54 26.36 3.14
C VAL A 125 3.83 25.74 1.77
N ARG A 126 4.70 26.37 0.97
CA ARG A 126 5.13 25.84 -0.34
C ARG A 126 5.89 24.53 -0.23
N LYS A 127 6.56 24.23 0.90
CA LYS A 127 7.17 22.91 1.13
C LYS A 127 6.11 21.84 1.40
N ILE A 128 5.03 22.20 2.09
CA ILE A 128 3.91 21.30 2.42
C ILE A 128 3.01 21.06 1.20
N PHE A 129 2.77 22.10 0.40
CA PHE A 129 1.96 22.05 -0.82
C PHE A 129 2.75 22.58 -2.03
N PRO A 130 3.76 21.83 -2.50
CA PRO A 130 4.60 22.27 -3.61
C PRO A 130 3.83 22.29 -4.94
N PRO A 131 4.22 23.18 -5.88
CA PRO A 131 3.73 23.09 -7.25
C PRO A 131 4.28 21.84 -7.95
N CYS A 132 3.56 21.35 -8.96
CA CYS A 132 4.02 20.25 -9.79
C CYS A 132 5.35 20.60 -10.46
N GLN A 133 6.37 19.75 -10.31
CA GLN A 133 7.72 20.01 -10.85
C GLN A 133 7.75 20.14 -12.39
N LYS A 134 6.80 19.52 -13.09
CA LYS A 134 6.75 19.52 -14.57
C LYS A 134 6.08 20.77 -15.13
N THR A 135 4.99 21.23 -14.51
CA THR A 135 4.16 22.34 -15.02
C THR A 135 4.36 23.64 -14.25
N ASN A 136 5.01 23.59 -13.09
CA ASN A 136 5.07 24.67 -12.09
C ASN A 136 3.68 25.17 -11.65
N MET A 137 2.64 24.33 -11.79
CA MET A 137 1.27 24.64 -11.38
C MET A 137 0.92 23.99 -10.05
N TYR A 138 0.11 24.70 -9.27
CA TYR A 138 -0.51 24.18 -8.05
C TYR A 138 -1.80 23.40 -8.36
N ILE A 139 -2.31 22.63 -7.39
CA ILE A 139 -3.51 21.83 -7.58
C ILE A 139 -4.74 22.75 -7.56
N ASP A 140 -5.56 22.70 -8.60
CA ASP A 140 -6.83 23.42 -8.68
C ASP A 140 -7.82 22.89 -7.65
N PHE A 141 -8.24 23.75 -6.73
CA PHE A 141 -9.17 23.40 -5.66
C PHE A 141 -10.61 23.79 -6.01
N ALA A 142 -10.87 25.06 -6.33
CA ALA A 142 -12.19 25.58 -6.64
C ALA A 142 -12.13 26.73 -7.65
N ARG A 143 -13.25 27.04 -8.30
CA ARG A 143 -13.38 28.19 -9.21
C ARG A 143 -14.36 29.18 -8.62
N LEU A 144 -13.96 30.44 -8.54
CA LEU A 144 -14.78 31.55 -8.04
C LEU A 144 -15.15 32.46 -9.21
N ARG A 145 -16.44 32.66 -9.42
CA ARG A 145 -16.95 33.60 -10.43
C ARG A 145 -16.73 35.05 -10.00
N PRO A 146 -16.44 35.94 -10.97
CA PRO A 146 -16.28 37.36 -10.69
C PRO A 146 -17.60 38.00 -10.26
N ARG A 147 -17.50 39.23 -9.74
CA ARG A 147 -18.68 40.06 -9.51
C ARG A 147 -19.42 40.35 -10.82
N ILE A 148 -20.76 40.44 -10.77
CA ILE A 148 -21.60 40.79 -11.92
C ILE A 148 -22.21 42.17 -11.63
N GLY A 149 -21.58 43.22 -12.17
CA GLY A 149 -21.94 44.61 -11.90
C GLY A 149 -21.76 45.00 -10.42
N ASP A 150 -22.38 46.10 -10.02
CA ASP A 150 -22.30 46.60 -8.64
C ASP A 150 -23.27 45.90 -7.67
N SER A 151 -24.21 45.11 -8.19
CA SER A 151 -25.30 44.51 -7.42
C SER A 151 -25.05 43.06 -6.97
N ILE A 152 -24.22 42.30 -7.68
CA ILE A 152 -23.93 40.90 -7.35
C ILE A 152 -22.44 40.77 -7.00
N PRO A 153 -22.09 40.59 -5.70
CA PRO A 153 -20.71 40.38 -5.31
C PRO A 153 -20.18 39.06 -5.89
N GLY A 154 -18.87 38.99 -6.12
CA GLY A 154 -18.23 37.77 -6.60
C GLY A 154 -18.26 36.67 -5.55
N GLU A 155 -17.97 35.44 -6.00
CA GLU A 155 -18.05 34.26 -5.13
C GLU A 155 -16.91 34.26 -4.08
N GLN A 156 -17.21 33.74 -2.89
CA GLN A 156 -16.27 33.58 -1.78
C GLN A 156 -16.27 32.13 -1.29
N LEU A 157 -15.08 31.67 -0.91
CA LEU A 157 -14.87 30.41 -0.22
C LEU A 157 -14.03 30.65 1.04
N LYS A 158 -14.59 30.27 2.18
CA LYS A 158 -13.94 30.33 3.49
C LYS A 158 -14.09 29.01 4.24
N LEU A 159 -12.97 28.37 4.55
CA LEU A 159 -12.92 27.11 5.29
C LEU A 159 -11.72 27.04 6.23
N THR A 160 -11.83 26.18 7.22
CA THR A 160 -10.76 25.81 8.14
C THR A 160 -10.66 24.29 8.22
N ALA A 161 -9.46 23.71 8.17
CA ALA A 161 -9.28 22.26 8.24
C ALA A 161 -8.16 21.82 9.19
N GLU A 162 -8.43 20.76 9.96
CA GLU A 162 -7.49 20.10 10.86
C GLU A 162 -6.64 19.06 10.12
N PHE A 163 -5.43 18.84 10.59
CA PHE A 163 -4.54 17.81 10.07
C PHE A 163 -4.68 16.53 10.90
N SER A 164 -4.70 15.38 10.22
CA SER A 164 -4.79 14.06 10.83
C SER A 164 -3.85 13.07 10.14
N VAL A 165 -3.56 11.94 10.80
CA VAL A 165 -2.70 10.88 10.28
C VAL A 165 -3.58 9.69 9.94
N HIS A 166 -3.55 9.29 8.68
CA HIS A 166 -4.38 8.21 8.16
C HIS A 166 -3.58 7.28 7.25
N THR A 167 -4.17 6.13 6.96
CA THR A 167 -3.62 5.15 6.01
C THR A 167 -4.61 4.90 4.89
N ALA A 168 -4.13 4.36 3.77
CA ALA A 168 -5.00 3.98 2.65
C ALA A 168 -5.99 2.86 2.99
N LYS A 169 -5.81 2.16 4.11
CA LYS A 169 -6.79 1.22 4.68
C LYS A 169 -8.07 1.93 5.12
N ASP A 170 -7.95 3.16 5.63
CA ASP A 170 -9.10 3.98 6.03
C ASP A 170 -9.83 4.50 4.79
N ASN A 171 -9.08 5.06 3.84
CA ASN A 171 -9.61 5.48 2.55
C ASN A 171 -8.51 5.55 1.48
N SER A 172 -8.86 5.16 0.24
CA SER A 172 -7.96 5.24 -0.92
C SER A 172 -7.34 6.61 -1.20
N MET A 173 -7.93 7.71 -0.72
CA MET A 173 -7.36 9.06 -0.81
C MET A 173 -6.03 9.23 -0.05
N TYR A 174 -5.75 8.35 0.92
CA TYR A 174 -4.57 8.42 1.79
C TYR A 174 -3.45 7.48 1.31
N ASN A 175 -3.42 7.20 0.01
CA ASN A 175 -2.36 6.41 -0.60
C ASN A 175 -1.05 7.20 -0.68
N VAL A 176 0.09 6.51 -0.59
CA VAL A 176 1.43 7.12 -0.69
C VAL A 176 2.11 6.82 -2.03
N VAL A 177 1.46 6.03 -2.89
CA VAL A 177 1.97 5.60 -4.19
C VAL A 177 0.92 5.76 -5.26
N SER A 178 1.33 6.16 -6.46
CA SER A 178 0.48 6.16 -7.65
C SER A 178 0.47 4.78 -8.33
N LYS A 179 1.54 3.99 -8.17
CA LYS A 179 1.65 2.64 -8.72
C LYS A 179 2.48 1.75 -7.80
N CYS A 180 2.00 0.55 -7.51
CA CYS A 180 2.80 -0.53 -6.93
C CYS A 180 2.31 -1.87 -7.48
N ALA A 181 3.15 -2.52 -8.29
CA ALA A 181 2.86 -3.80 -8.90
C ALA A 181 4.11 -4.66 -8.99
N TYR A 182 3.94 -5.96 -9.12
CA TYR A 182 5.01 -6.87 -9.48
C TYR A 182 4.50 -7.97 -10.40
N GLY A 183 5.41 -8.57 -11.16
CA GLY A 183 5.18 -9.77 -11.96
C GLY A 183 6.29 -10.80 -11.70
N ASN A 184 6.09 -12.04 -12.12
CA ASN A 184 7.18 -13.02 -12.05
C ASN A 184 8.28 -12.63 -13.04
N THR A 185 9.54 -12.79 -12.65
CA THR A 185 10.68 -12.56 -13.55
C THR A 185 10.70 -13.63 -14.64
N LEU A 186 10.65 -13.22 -15.90
CA LEU A 186 10.62 -14.15 -17.04
C LEU A 186 11.93 -14.95 -17.18
N ASP A 187 11.80 -16.23 -17.54
CA ASP A 187 12.93 -17.11 -17.79
C ASP A 187 13.22 -17.19 -19.29
N ALA A 188 14.07 -16.26 -19.76
CA ALA A 188 14.35 -16.10 -21.19
C ALA A 188 14.91 -17.37 -21.86
N GLU A 189 15.66 -18.21 -21.13
CA GLU A 189 16.18 -19.48 -21.65
C GLU A 189 15.04 -20.46 -21.86
N LYS A 190 14.21 -20.72 -20.84
CA LYS A 190 13.05 -21.63 -20.97
C LYS A 190 12.03 -21.17 -22.01
N ILE A 191 11.79 -19.86 -22.10
CA ILE A 191 10.88 -19.29 -23.12
C ILE A 191 11.42 -19.62 -24.51
N LYS A 192 12.72 -19.42 -24.73
CA LYS A 192 13.36 -19.69 -26.00
C LYS A 192 13.32 -21.18 -26.33
N ASP A 193 13.69 -22.05 -25.39
CA ASP A 193 13.68 -23.50 -25.61
C ASP A 193 12.27 -24.01 -25.94
N THR A 194 11.25 -23.53 -25.22
CA THR A 194 9.84 -23.89 -25.47
C THR A 194 9.37 -23.39 -26.83
N TRP A 195 9.76 -22.17 -27.22
CA TRP A 195 9.46 -21.64 -28.55
C TRP A 195 10.17 -22.45 -29.64
N ASP A 196 11.44 -22.78 -29.47
CA ASP A 196 12.23 -23.53 -30.45
C ASP A 196 11.64 -24.94 -30.66
N GLU A 197 11.15 -25.60 -29.61
CA GLU A 197 10.40 -26.85 -29.72
C GLU A 197 9.08 -26.71 -30.49
N TYR A 198 8.33 -25.64 -30.24
CA TYR A 198 7.07 -25.37 -30.92
C TYR A 198 7.27 -24.98 -32.39
N GLU A 199 8.28 -24.16 -32.68
CA GLU A 199 8.68 -23.79 -34.04
C GLU A 199 9.08 -25.02 -34.85
N ASN A 200 9.84 -25.95 -34.26
CA ASN A 200 10.21 -27.20 -34.92
C ASN A 200 9.00 -28.06 -35.28
N LYS A 201 7.96 -28.10 -34.44
CA LYS A 201 6.70 -28.80 -34.75
C LYS A 201 5.96 -28.15 -35.92
N LEU A 202 5.81 -26.82 -35.90
CA LEU A 202 5.15 -26.08 -36.99
C LEU A 202 5.88 -26.25 -38.33
N ARG A 203 7.21 -26.28 -38.30
CA ARG A 203 8.04 -26.55 -39.49
C ARG A 203 7.88 -27.99 -39.98
N ALA A 204 7.78 -28.96 -39.08
CA ALA A 204 7.51 -30.36 -39.43
C ALA A 204 6.10 -30.57 -40.02
N GLU A 205 5.14 -29.73 -39.63
CA GLU A 205 3.78 -29.68 -40.18
C GLU A 205 3.66 -28.87 -41.49
N GLU A 206 4.79 -28.43 -42.06
CA GLU A 206 4.85 -27.61 -43.29
C GLU A 206 4.03 -26.29 -43.21
N THR A 207 3.90 -25.72 -42.00
CA THR A 207 3.19 -24.45 -41.78
C THR A 207 3.91 -23.29 -42.51
N PRO A 208 3.20 -22.39 -43.20
CA PRO A 208 3.81 -21.23 -43.87
C PRO A 208 4.62 -20.36 -42.90
N ASN A 209 5.73 -19.79 -43.38
CA ASN A 209 6.59 -18.96 -42.52
C ASN A 209 5.88 -17.73 -41.94
N ASP A 210 4.96 -17.12 -42.70
CA ASP A 210 4.17 -15.97 -42.22
C ASP A 210 3.27 -16.36 -41.03
N ASP A 211 2.70 -17.57 -41.07
CA ASP A 211 1.89 -18.12 -39.98
C ASP A 211 2.77 -18.47 -38.77
N ILE A 212 3.98 -19.00 -38.99
CA ILE A 212 4.95 -19.24 -37.90
C ILE A 212 5.32 -17.93 -37.21
N GLU A 213 5.55 -16.85 -37.95
CA GLU A 213 5.85 -15.54 -37.37
C GLU A 213 4.66 -14.98 -36.58
N PHE A 214 3.44 -15.15 -37.09
CA PHE A 214 2.22 -14.80 -36.36
C PHE A 214 2.10 -15.58 -35.05
N GLN A 215 2.32 -16.90 -35.08
CA GLN A 215 2.32 -17.75 -33.88
C GLN A 215 3.42 -17.38 -32.91
N LYS A 216 4.59 -16.93 -33.41
CA LYS A 216 5.67 -16.42 -32.56
C LYS A 216 5.22 -15.22 -31.77
N ARG A 217 4.65 -14.22 -32.44
CA ARG A 217 4.14 -13.02 -31.76
C ARG A 217 3.07 -13.37 -30.73
N ASN A 218 2.18 -14.30 -31.06
CA ASN A 218 1.14 -14.79 -30.15
C ASN A 218 1.73 -15.48 -28.90
N PHE A 219 2.68 -16.41 -29.10
CA PHE A 219 3.37 -17.12 -28.03
C PHE A 219 4.06 -16.15 -27.05
N TYR A 220 4.82 -15.18 -27.57
CA TYR A 220 5.52 -14.21 -26.73
C TYR A 220 4.58 -13.24 -25.99
N MET A 221 3.33 -13.08 -26.45
CA MET A 221 2.34 -12.23 -25.79
C MET A 221 1.72 -12.90 -24.56
N LEU A 222 1.48 -14.22 -24.60
CA LEU A 222 0.74 -14.93 -23.56
C LEU A 222 1.51 -16.13 -22.98
N ASP A 223 1.86 -17.11 -23.80
CA ASP A 223 2.42 -18.38 -23.32
C ASP A 223 3.82 -18.20 -22.72
N ALA A 224 4.62 -17.29 -23.26
CA ALA A 224 5.92 -16.94 -22.68
C ALA A 224 5.81 -16.46 -21.23
N GLN A 225 4.69 -15.82 -20.83
CA GLN A 225 4.49 -15.34 -19.47
C GLN A 225 4.32 -16.47 -18.44
N ARG A 226 4.06 -17.71 -18.90
CA ARG A 226 3.97 -18.90 -18.04
C ARG A 226 5.34 -19.47 -17.67
N HIS A 227 6.40 -19.05 -18.36
CA HIS A 227 7.76 -19.51 -18.13
C HIS A 227 8.55 -18.44 -17.37
N PHE A 228 8.61 -18.61 -16.06
CA PHE A 228 9.25 -17.65 -15.15
C PHE A 228 10.20 -18.33 -14.17
N LYS A 229 11.08 -17.51 -13.60
CA LYS A 229 12.00 -17.92 -12.54
C LYS A 229 11.23 -18.02 -11.23
N GLU A 230 11.29 -19.18 -10.60
CA GLU A 230 10.61 -19.41 -9.33
C GLU A 230 11.16 -18.47 -8.25
N ASN A 231 10.27 -17.96 -7.37
CA ASN A 231 10.63 -17.09 -6.25
C ASN A 231 11.43 -15.83 -6.67
N SER A 232 11.12 -15.28 -7.84
CA SER A 232 11.71 -14.05 -8.39
C SER A 232 10.63 -13.15 -8.97
N TYR A 233 10.61 -11.88 -8.54
CA TYR A 233 9.55 -10.93 -8.85
C TYR A 233 10.12 -9.58 -9.26
N ASP A 234 9.67 -9.07 -10.41
CA ASP A 234 10.04 -7.74 -10.91
C ASP A 234 9.01 -6.72 -10.43
N PHE A 235 9.43 -5.85 -9.51
CA PHE A 235 8.62 -4.78 -8.92
C PHE A 235 8.71 -3.50 -9.73
N VAL A 236 7.60 -2.76 -9.75
CA VAL A 236 7.51 -1.37 -10.19
C VAL A 236 6.74 -0.56 -9.16
N LEU A 237 7.35 0.53 -8.71
CA LEU A 237 6.84 1.45 -7.71
C LEU A 237 6.89 2.87 -8.26
N GLN A 238 5.86 3.66 -8.01
CA GLN A 238 5.84 5.09 -8.32
C GLN A 238 5.23 5.86 -7.16
N THR A 239 5.99 6.80 -6.62
CA THR A 239 5.55 7.67 -5.52
C THR A 239 4.55 8.73 -5.99
N ILE A 240 3.78 9.30 -5.05
CA ILE A 240 3.03 10.55 -5.24
C ILE A 240 3.84 11.80 -4.86
N GLY A 241 5.05 11.62 -4.29
CA GLY A 241 5.99 12.68 -3.95
C GLY A 241 6.05 13.06 -2.46
N VAL A 242 5.27 12.42 -1.58
CA VAL A 242 5.36 12.64 -0.12
C VAL A 242 6.60 11.93 0.46
N TYR A 243 6.82 10.69 0.04
CA TYR A 243 7.96 9.87 0.40
C TYR A 243 8.74 9.46 -0.85
N ASP A 244 10.04 9.24 -0.71
CA ASP A 244 10.87 8.73 -1.81
C ASP A 244 10.62 7.24 -2.02
N ASN A 245 10.82 6.72 -3.24
CA ASN A 245 10.47 5.33 -3.57
C ASN A 245 11.17 4.30 -2.66
N VAL A 246 12.46 4.47 -2.43
CA VAL A 246 13.24 3.60 -1.51
C VAL A 246 12.71 3.70 -0.09
N GLU A 247 12.35 4.90 0.36
CA GLU A 247 11.79 5.14 1.70
C GLU A 247 10.45 4.42 1.88
N ILE A 248 9.59 4.43 0.87
CA ILE A 248 8.30 3.73 0.87
C ILE A 248 8.49 2.23 1.11
N VAL A 249 9.44 1.59 0.41
CA VAL A 249 9.73 0.16 0.60
C VAL A 249 10.24 -0.10 2.02
N LYS A 250 11.12 0.76 2.54
CA LYS A 250 11.65 0.66 3.92
C LYS A 250 10.56 0.82 4.97
N LYS A 251 9.64 1.79 4.78
CA LYS A 251 8.49 2.01 5.66
C LYS A 251 7.55 0.81 5.65
N ALA A 252 7.24 0.25 4.49
CA ALA A 252 6.42 -0.97 4.41
C ALA A 252 7.06 -2.15 5.17
N CYS A 253 8.37 -2.36 5.01
CA CYS A 253 9.09 -3.39 5.77
C CYS A 253 9.04 -3.12 7.28
N ALA A 254 9.14 -1.86 7.71
CA ALA A 254 9.04 -1.49 9.12
C ALA A 254 7.62 -1.72 9.68
N VAL A 255 6.57 -1.38 8.93
CA VAL A 255 5.17 -1.64 9.33
C VAL A 255 4.92 -3.14 9.50
N LEU A 256 5.39 -3.96 8.55
CA LEU A 256 5.28 -5.42 8.65
C LEU A 256 6.03 -5.97 9.86
N GLN A 257 7.25 -5.48 10.12
CA GLN A 257 8.02 -5.85 11.31
C GLN A 257 7.27 -5.49 12.60
N ASN A 258 6.73 -4.28 12.69
CA ASN A 258 6.00 -3.83 13.88
C ASN A 258 4.77 -4.69 14.15
N LYS A 259 3.95 -4.98 13.12
CA LYS A 259 2.79 -5.88 13.24
C LYS A 259 3.18 -7.27 13.74
N LEU A 260 4.27 -7.83 13.23
CA LEU A 260 4.78 -9.13 13.66
C LEU A 260 5.34 -9.09 15.09
N VAL A 261 5.99 -8.00 15.50
CA VAL A 261 6.47 -7.80 16.88
C VAL A 261 5.30 -7.68 17.86
N GLU A 262 4.27 -6.92 17.51
CA GLU A 262 3.02 -6.84 18.28
C GLU A 262 2.37 -8.21 18.41
N LEU A 263 2.30 -8.98 17.33
CA LEU A 263 1.79 -10.35 17.38
C LEU A 263 2.63 -11.25 18.30
N VAL A 264 3.97 -11.15 18.27
CA VAL A 264 4.84 -11.89 19.22
C VAL A 264 4.54 -11.50 20.67
N GLN A 265 4.34 -10.22 20.96
CA GLN A 265 3.97 -9.76 22.30
C GLN A 265 2.61 -10.30 22.74
N SER A 266 1.63 -10.34 21.83
CA SER A 266 0.31 -10.93 22.08
C SER A 266 0.39 -12.45 22.32
N ILE A 267 1.28 -13.15 21.61
CA ILE A 267 1.54 -14.58 21.85
C ILE A 267 2.18 -14.80 23.22
N ASP A 268 3.21 -14.02 23.56
CA ASP A 268 3.93 -14.13 24.84
C ASP A 268 3.02 -13.78 26.04
N SER A 269 2.00 -12.96 25.81
CA SER A 269 0.98 -12.58 26.80
C SER A 269 -0.22 -13.54 26.85
N ASP A 270 -0.21 -14.63 26.07
CA ASP A 270 -1.30 -15.62 25.95
C ASP A 270 -2.66 -15.01 25.53
N ILE A 271 -2.62 -13.92 24.75
CA ILE A 271 -3.80 -13.21 24.24
C ILE A 271 -4.33 -13.87 22.97
N VAL A 272 -3.43 -14.39 22.12
CA VAL A 272 -3.80 -14.98 20.82
C VAL A 272 -4.65 -16.25 21.04
N PRO A 273 -5.92 -16.28 20.57
CA PRO A 273 -6.78 -17.43 20.80
C PRO A 273 -6.32 -18.66 19.99
N ILE A 274 -5.97 -19.73 20.70
CA ILE A 274 -5.69 -21.05 20.11
C ILE A 274 -6.78 -22.03 20.56
N LEU A 275 -7.62 -22.42 19.62
CA LEU A 275 -8.75 -23.32 19.85
C LEU A 275 -8.48 -24.71 19.29
N ASN A 276 -9.13 -25.72 19.83
CA ASN A 276 -9.14 -27.04 19.18
C ASN A 276 -10.08 -26.95 17.98
N SER A 277 -9.61 -27.37 16.80
CA SER A 277 -10.40 -27.24 15.58
C SER A 277 -11.57 -28.21 15.58
N GLU A 278 -12.76 -27.75 15.17
CA GLU A 278 -13.94 -28.58 14.96
C GLU A 278 -13.82 -29.37 13.64
N THR A 279 -12.91 -30.33 13.61
CA THR A 279 -12.66 -31.18 12.43
C THR A 279 -12.46 -32.64 12.82
N THR A 280 -12.45 -33.52 11.83
CA THR A 280 -12.10 -34.94 12.00
C THR A 280 -10.59 -35.19 12.01
N ILE A 281 -9.76 -34.14 11.96
CA ILE A 281 -8.30 -34.26 11.95
C ILE A 281 -7.82 -34.27 13.41
N ASP A 282 -7.08 -35.32 13.78
CA ASP A 282 -6.50 -35.43 15.12
C ASP A 282 -5.45 -34.34 15.37
N ASN A 283 -5.33 -33.91 16.64
CA ASN A 283 -4.35 -32.91 17.11
C ASN A 283 -4.39 -31.59 16.31
N CYS A 284 -5.60 -31.14 15.95
CA CYS A 284 -5.82 -29.98 15.11
C CYS A 284 -6.18 -28.73 15.94
N TYR A 285 -5.52 -27.62 15.62
CA TYR A 285 -5.62 -26.34 16.30
C TYR A 285 -5.91 -25.21 15.31
N ASP A 286 -6.84 -24.34 15.70
CA ASP A 286 -7.18 -23.11 15.01
C ASP A 286 -6.59 -21.93 15.78
N ILE A 287 -5.63 -21.26 15.15
CA ILE A 287 -5.00 -20.03 15.64
C ILE A 287 -5.76 -18.86 15.03
N ILE A 288 -6.40 -18.05 15.86
CA ILE A 288 -7.16 -16.87 15.43
C ILE A 288 -6.22 -15.67 15.42
N LEU A 289 -6.04 -15.06 14.24
CA LEU A 289 -5.30 -13.82 14.07
C LEU A 289 -6.31 -12.67 14.05
N GLU A 290 -6.43 -11.97 15.17
CA GLU A 290 -7.36 -10.86 15.34
C GLU A 290 -6.92 -9.63 14.52
N ASN A 291 -7.84 -9.03 13.76
CA ASN A 291 -7.60 -7.88 12.87
C ASN A 291 -6.51 -8.06 11.81
N GLU A 292 -6.05 -9.29 11.58
CA GLU A 292 -5.03 -9.62 10.60
C GLU A 292 -5.61 -10.50 9.49
N ASP A 293 -5.39 -10.06 8.25
CA ASP A 293 -5.95 -10.66 7.05
C ASP A 293 -4.89 -11.51 6.30
N TYR A 294 -5.09 -11.74 5.00
CA TYR A 294 -4.15 -12.43 4.11
C TYR A 294 -2.70 -11.90 4.18
N THR A 295 -2.47 -10.62 4.50
CA THR A 295 -1.12 -10.01 4.51
C THR A 295 -0.19 -10.73 5.49
N ILE A 296 -0.53 -10.77 6.77
CA ILE A 296 0.26 -11.47 7.80
C ILE A 296 -0.08 -12.96 7.81
N GLY A 297 -1.35 -13.31 7.64
CA GLY A 297 -1.82 -14.68 7.71
C GLY A 297 -1.17 -15.63 6.69
N LYS A 298 -1.04 -15.22 5.42
CA LYS A 298 -0.36 -16.04 4.39
C LYS A 298 1.16 -16.07 4.55
N VAL A 299 1.75 -15.02 5.11
CA VAL A 299 3.18 -15.02 5.44
C VAL A 299 3.47 -16.07 6.51
N LEU A 300 2.72 -16.04 7.61
CA LEU A 300 2.90 -16.98 8.72
C LEU A 300 2.55 -18.41 8.30
N GLU A 301 1.46 -18.61 7.57
CA GLU A 301 1.10 -19.95 7.08
C GLU A 301 2.16 -20.53 6.15
N TYR A 302 2.75 -19.74 5.24
CA TYR A 302 3.83 -20.22 4.39
C TYR A 302 5.06 -20.65 5.21
N ILE A 303 5.44 -19.84 6.21
CA ILE A 303 6.61 -20.15 7.05
C ILE A 303 6.36 -21.40 7.90
N LEU A 304 5.17 -21.52 8.49
CA LEU A 304 4.76 -22.71 9.24
C LEU A 304 4.77 -23.95 8.35
N TYR A 305 4.22 -23.84 7.14
CA TYR A 305 4.17 -24.92 6.16
C TYR A 305 5.58 -25.37 5.76
N GLU A 306 6.44 -24.46 5.30
CA GLU A 306 7.80 -24.81 4.90
C GLU A 306 8.60 -25.44 6.04
N LYS A 307 8.56 -24.82 7.23
CA LYS A 307 9.40 -25.25 8.35
C LYS A 307 8.90 -26.56 8.94
N TYR A 308 7.62 -26.63 9.29
CA TYR A 308 7.08 -27.69 10.12
C TYR A 308 6.33 -28.78 9.37
N TYR A 309 5.80 -28.49 8.16
CA TYR A 309 5.17 -29.50 7.31
C TYR A 309 6.17 -30.12 6.32
N VAL A 310 6.90 -29.31 5.56
CA VAL A 310 7.83 -29.81 4.52
C VAL A 310 9.14 -30.31 5.11
N ASN A 311 9.82 -29.49 5.92
CA ASN A 311 11.18 -29.78 6.39
C ASN A 311 11.19 -30.71 7.61
N GLU A 312 10.60 -30.28 8.73
CA GLU A 312 10.61 -31.05 9.98
C GLU A 312 9.56 -32.18 9.99
N LYS A 313 8.53 -32.09 9.14
CA LYS A 313 7.45 -33.08 9.01
C LYS A 313 6.77 -33.43 10.34
N ILE A 314 6.57 -32.43 11.20
CA ILE A 314 5.84 -32.56 12.47
C ILE A 314 4.35 -32.24 12.30
N LEU A 315 4.01 -31.44 11.29
CA LEU A 315 2.62 -31.12 10.93
C LEU A 315 2.08 -32.15 9.93
N SER A 316 0.85 -32.59 10.15
CA SER A 316 0.04 -33.35 9.20
C SER A 316 -0.83 -32.44 8.33
N PHE A 317 -1.07 -31.21 8.77
CA PHE A 317 -1.83 -30.21 8.03
C PHE A 317 -1.37 -28.81 8.42
N CYS A 318 -1.30 -27.90 7.45
CA CYS A 318 -1.11 -26.47 7.65
C CYS A 318 -1.89 -25.73 6.57
N GLY A 319 -2.76 -24.81 6.95
CA GLY A 319 -3.55 -24.06 5.99
C GLY A 319 -4.09 -22.76 6.56
N PHE A 320 -4.36 -21.82 5.65
CA PHE A 320 -4.92 -20.51 5.96
C PHE A 320 -6.39 -20.46 5.53
N LYS A 321 -7.26 -19.92 6.39
CA LYS A 321 -8.67 -19.72 6.08
C LYS A 321 -9.16 -18.37 6.59
N LYS A 322 -9.80 -17.62 5.71
CA LYS A 322 -10.68 -16.51 6.07
C LYS A 322 -12.12 -16.98 5.87
N PHE A 323 -12.89 -17.07 6.94
CA PHE A 323 -14.26 -17.63 6.88
C PHE A 323 -15.24 -16.73 6.14
N HIS A 324 -15.04 -15.41 6.18
CA HIS A 324 -15.89 -14.45 5.49
C HIS A 324 -15.05 -13.25 4.99
N PRO A 325 -15.28 -12.71 3.78
CA PRO A 325 -14.53 -11.56 3.28
C PRO A 325 -14.62 -10.30 4.16
N HIS A 326 -15.75 -10.11 4.85
CA HIS A 326 -15.99 -8.99 5.78
C HIS A 326 -15.58 -9.27 7.24
N ASN A 327 -15.07 -10.46 7.55
CA ASN A 327 -14.49 -10.69 8.87
C ASN A 327 -13.08 -10.10 8.89
N ASP A 328 -12.74 -9.27 9.86
CA ASP A 328 -11.38 -8.72 9.98
C ASP A 328 -10.38 -9.81 10.40
N ASP A 329 -10.86 -10.83 11.09
CA ASP A 329 -10.02 -11.93 11.58
C ASP A 329 -9.73 -12.97 10.51
N SER A 330 -8.62 -13.67 10.70
CA SER A 330 -8.27 -14.85 9.93
C SER A 330 -7.82 -16.01 10.81
N THR A 331 -7.81 -17.22 10.24
CA THR A 331 -7.47 -18.43 10.99
C THR A 331 -6.37 -19.20 10.29
N ILE A 332 -5.31 -19.51 11.03
CA ILE A 332 -4.32 -20.50 10.63
C ILE A 332 -4.69 -21.81 11.31
N ARG A 333 -4.94 -22.84 10.50
CA ARG A 333 -5.22 -24.18 10.98
C ARG A 333 -3.99 -25.05 10.83
N ILE A 334 -3.55 -25.63 11.93
CA ILE A 334 -2.45 -26.58 11.96
C ILE A 334 -2.89 -27.88 12.60
N ALA A 335 -2.33 -29.00 12.16
CA ALA A 335 -2.51 -30.29 12.82
C ALA A 335 -1.18 -31.01 12.95
N TYR A 336 -0.98 -31.71 14.05
CA TYR A 336 0.25 -32.42 14.36
C TYR A 336 0.12 -33.92 14.14
N ILE A 337 1.22 -34.55 13.70
CA ILE A 337 1.27 -36.02 13.55
C ILE A 337 1.19 -36.70 14.91
N GLN A 338 1.89 -36.16 15.90
CA GLN A 338 1.90 -36.66 17.28
C GLN A 338 1.02 -35.78 18.17
N PRO A 339 0.48 -36.32 19.28
CA PRO A 339 -0.22 -35.51 20.27
C PRO A 339 0.65 -34.35 20.75
N SER A 340 0.16 -33.14 20.52
CA SER A 340 0.78 -31.89 20.93
C SER A 340 -0.23 -31.07 21.71
N ASP A 341 0.22 -29.98 22.33
CA ASP A 341 -0.64 -29.05 23.07
C ASP A 341 -0.68 -27.66 22.42
N LYS A 342 -1.58 -26.81 22.93
CA LYS A 342 -1.72 -25.42 22.47
C LYS A 342 -0.44 -24.60 22.68
N ARG A 343 0.37 -24.94 23.68
CA ARG A 343 1.65 -24.26 23.95
C ARG A 343 2.65 -24.52 22.83
N THR A 344 2.70 -25.75 22.33
CA THR A 344 3.53 -26.12 21.17
C THR A 344 3.12 -25.31 19.92
N ALA A 345 1.80 -25.21 19.67
CA ALA A 345 1.27 -24.37 18.58
C ALA A 345 1.66 -22.89 18.71
N SER A 346 1.52 -22.33 19.91
CA SER A 346 1.94 -20.95 20.24
C SER A 346 3.45 -20.74 19.99
N GLN A 347 4.30 -21.67 20.43
CA GLN A 347 5.74 -21.59 20.23
C GLN A 347 6.14 -21.63 18.75
N HIS A 348 5.54 -22.51 17.95
CA HIS A 348 5.80 -22.57 16.51
C HIS A 348 5.36 -21.30 15.79
N LEU A 349 4.18 -20.76 16.13
CA LEU A 349 3.70 -19.49 15.61
C LEU A 349 4.67 -18.34 15.93
N ARG A 350 5.14 -18.28 17.19
CA ARG A 350 6.11 -17.28 17.64
C ARG A 350 7.41 -17.33 16.83
N ILE A 351 7.96 -18.53 16.64
CA ILE A 351 9.18 -18.74 15.84
C ILE A 351 8.94 -18.29 14.39
N SER A 352 7.79 -18.62 13.79
CA SER A 352 7.45 -18.16 12.44
C SER A 352 7.34 -16.64 12.32
N CYS A 353 6.85 -15.96 13.35
CA CYS A 353 6.85 -14.50 13.39
C CYS A 353 8.27 -13.92 13.39
N ILE A 354 9.18 -14.50 14.19
CA ILE A 354 10.59 -14.06 14.25
C ILE A 354 11.28 -14.28 12.91
N ASP A 355 11.06 -15.43 12.27
CA ASP A 355 11.61 -15.71 10.94
C ASP A 355 11.09 -14.70 9.89
N ALA A 356 9.80 -14.33 9.95
CA ALA A 356 9.22 -13.30 9.09
C ALA A 356 9.83 -11.91 9.33
N ILE A 357 10.03 -11.51 10.60
CA ILE A 357 10.67 -10.25 10.98
C ILE A 357 12.07 -10.16 10.36
N GLU A 358 12.87 -11.22 10.49
CA GLU A 358 14.23 -11.25 9.93
C GLU A 358 14.24 -11.17 8.40
N VAL A 359 13.26 -11.77 7.71
CA VAL A 359 13.13 -11.61 6.25
C VAL A 359 12.89 -10.15 5.87
N TYR A 360 11.92 -9.48 6.50
CA TYR A 360 11.62 -8.08 6.17
C TYR A 360 12.72 -7.11 6.61
N LYS A 361 13.44 -7.43 7.68
CA LYS A 361 14.64 -6.70 8.08
C LYS A 361 15.72 -6.78 7.01
N LYS A 362 16.02 -7.97 6.48
CA LYS A 362 16.97 -8.13 5.37
C LYS A 362 16.55 -7.36 4.12
N ILE A 363 15.27 -7.41 3.74
CA ILE A 363 14.76 -6.62 2.59
C ILE A 363 14.98 -5.13 2.83
N ARG A 364 14.68 -4.63 4.04
CA ARG A 364 14.87 -3.23 4.41
C ARG A 364 16.34 -2.78 4.35
N GLU A 365 17.27 -3.66 4.71
CA GLU A 365 18.72 -3.39 4.69
C GLU A 365 19.33 -3.46 3.28
N LEU A 366 18.72 -4.24 2.37
CA LEU A 366 19.15 -4.38 0.98
C LEU A 366 18.66 -3.24 0.06
N MET A 367 17.58 -2.57 0.46
CA MET A 367 17.11 -1.30 -0.14
C MET A 367 17.87 -0.12 0.45
#